data_AF-A0A7S9CM22-F1
#
_entry.id   AF-A0A7S9CM22-F1
#
_cell.length_a   1.000
_cell.length_b   1.000
_cell.length_c   1.000
_cell.angle_alpha   90.00
_cell.angle_beta   90.00
_cell.angle_gamma   90.00
#
_symmetry.space_group_name_H-M   'P 1'
#
loop_
_entity.id
_entity.type
_entity.pdbx_description
1 polymer ?
#
loop_
_entity_poly.entity_id
_entity_poly.type
_entity_poly.pdbx_seq_one_letter_code
_entity_poly.pdbx_strand_id
1 'polypeptide(L)' 'MTISWRMPFRRKPLEISPEAARQFVADMQAFHAEYDVDLRDAIAVRTRHMLLDHMPNGTKLRLTEVKELFDQMRALT' A
#
# COMPACT_ATOMS: atom_id res chain seq x y z
N MET A 1 -7.83 12.14 12.80
CA MET A 1 -8.05 12.41 11.36
C MET A 1 -7.69 11.14 10.60
N THR A 2 -8.69 10.41 10.11
CA THR A 2 -8.51 9.18 9.31
C THR A 2 -8.27 9.58 7.87
N ILE A 3 -7.30 8.95 7.20
CA ILE A 3 -7.03 9.23 5.79
C ILE A 3 -7.85 8.23 4.96
N SER A 4 -8.71 8.77 4.10
CA SER A 4 -9.55 7.98 3.19
C SER A 4 -8.81 7.78 1.86
N TRP A 5 -8.29 6.59 1.64
CA TRP A 5 -7.60 6.25 0.39
C TRP A 5 -8.59 5.62 -0.59
N ARG A 6 -8.77 6.24 -1.77
CA ARG A 6 -9.56 5.64 -2.84
C ARG A 6 -8.64 4.80 -3.72
N MET A 7 -8.65 3.48 -3.54
CA MET A 7 -7.98 2.59 -4.47
C MET A 7 -8.71 2.59 -5.82
N PRO A 8 -8.00 2.62 -6.96
CA PRO A 8 -8.60 2.64 -8.30
C PRO A 8 -9.49 1.42 -8.57
N PHE A 9 -9.21 0.28 -7.92
CA PHE A 9 -9.95 -0.97 -8.07
C PHE A 9 -11.09 -1.15 -7.05
N ARG A 10 -11.32 -0.18 -6.14
CA ARG A 10 -12.40 -0.26 -5.13
C ARG A 10 -13.33 0.94 -5.13
N ARG A 11 -14.63 0.63 -5.02
CA ARG A 11 -15.72 1.61 -4.90
C ARG A 11 -15.79 2.27 -3.51
N LYS A 12 -15.27 1.63 -2.46
CA LYS A 12 -15.24 2.19 -1.09
C LYS A 12 -13.84 2.70 -0.71
N PRO A 13 -13.75 3.92 -0.14
CA PRO A 13 -12.51 4.41 0.44
C PRO A 13 -12.06 3.47 1.57
N LEU A 14 -10.76 3.20 1.63
CA LEU A 14 -10.14 2.55 2.78
C LEU A 14 -9.94 3.58 3.87
N GLU A 15 -10.51 3.30 5.04
CA GLU A 15 -10.28 4.06 6.26
C GLU A 15 -9.00 3.55 6.89
N ILE A 16 -7.89 4.25 6.64
CA ILE A 16 -6.59 3.86 7.15
C ILE A 16 -6.19 4.85 8.24
N SER A 17 -5.67 4.31 9.35
CA SER A 17 -5.11 5.13 10.42
C SER A 17 -3.98 6.01 9.86
N PRO A 18 -3.81 7.25 10.36
CA PRO A 18 -2.78 8.15 9.87
C PRO A 18 -1.36 7.58 10.06
N GLU A 19 -1.16 6.71 11.04
CA GLU A 19 0.11 6.00 11.26
C GLU A 19 0.40 5.00 10.14
N ALA A 20 -0.58 4.16 9.78
CA ALA A 20 -0.47 3.23 8.65
C ALA A 20 -0.32 3.96 7.31
N ALA A 21 -0.92 5.13 7.15
CA ALA A 21 -0.69 5.96 5.97
C ALA A 21 0.76 6.48 5.87
N ARG A 22 1.37 6.87 7.00
CA ARG A 22 2.80 7.27 7.03
C ARG A 22 3.69 6.07 6.72
N GLN A 23 3.39 4.92 7.29
CA GLN A 23 4.12 3.68 7.02
C GLN A 23 4.01 3.29 5.54
N PHE A 24 2.82 3.43 4.94
CA PHE A 24 2.61 3.21 3.52
C PHE A 24 3.52 4.08 2.66
N VAL A 25 3.59 5.39 2.95
CA VAL A 25 4.45 6.32 2.20
C VAL A 25 5.93 5.99 2.38
N ALA A 26 6.35 5.60 3.58
CA ALA A 26 7.73 5.18 3.84
C ALA A 26 8.09 3.91 3.06
N ASP A 27 7.22 2.90 3.07
CA ASP A 27 7.41 1.67 2.31
C ASP A 27 7.40 1.93 0.80
N MET A 28 6.54 2.82 0.32
CA MET A 28 6.51 3.24 -1.09
C MET A 28 7.84 3.87 -1.52
N GLN A 29 8.39 4.78 -0.72
CA GLN A 29 9.67 5.41 -1.02
C GLN A 29 10.80 4.38 -1.01
N ALA A 30 10.81 3.46 -0.04
CA ALA A 30 11.78 2.37 0.02
C ALA A 30 11.68 1.44 -1.19
N PHE A 31 10.46 1.09 -1.62
CA PHE A 31 10.22 0.24 -2.79
C PHE A 31 10.81 0.85 -4.07
N HIS A 32 10.63 2.17 -4.25
CA HIS A 32 11.14 2.89 -5.43
C HIS A 32 12.65 3.17 -5.36
N ALA A 33 13.22 3.27 -4.15
CA ALA A 33 14.65 3.49 -3.95
C ALA A 33 15.47 2.19 -4.05
N GLU A 34 14.90 1.06 -3.65
CA GLU A 34 15.55 -0.26 -3.72
C GLU A 34 15.69 -0.71 -5.17
N TYR A 35 16.76 -1.42 -5.53
CA TYR A 35 16.97 -2.00 -6.87
C TYR A 35 16.81 -3.52 -6.86
N ASP A 36 17.07 -4.15 -5.72
CA ASP A 36 16.95 -5.58 -5.54
C ASP A 36 15.48 -6.05 -5.56
N VAL A 37 15.18 -7.07 -6.36
CA VAL A 37 13.82 -7.53 -6.59
C VAL A 37 13.26 -8.24 -5.35
N ASP A 38 14.06 -9.00 -4.63
CA ASP A 38 13.64 -9.73 -3.43
C ASP A 38 13.34 -8.75 -2.28
N LEU A 39 14.17 -7.72 -2.12
CA LEU A 39 13.94 -6.65 -1.13
C LEU A 39 12.68 -5.84 -1.46
N ARG A 40 12.45 -5.52 -2.73
CA ARG A 40 11.20 -4.88 -3.19
C ARG A 40 9.98 -5.73 -2.89
N ASP A 41 10.07 -7.04 -3.09
CA ASP A 41 8.98 -7.97 -2.79
C ASP A 41 8.70 -8.01 -1.28
N ALA A 42 9.75 -8.03 -0.45
CA ALA A 42 9.62 -7.98 1.00
C ALA A 42 8.91 -6.70 1.49
N ILE A 43 9.24 -5.55 0.90
CA ILE A 43 8.55 -4.27 1.18
C ILE A 43 7.06 -4.36 0.79
N ALA A 44 6.77 -4.85 -0.42
CA ALA A 44 5.39 -5.02 -0.87
C ALA A 44 4.59 -6.00 0.01
N VAL A 45 5.22 -7.07 0.50
CA VAL A 45 4.59 -8.05 1.41
C VAL A 45 4.26 -7.39 2.75
N ARG A 46 5.20 -6.64 3.33
CA ARG A 46 4.98 -5.91 4.58
C ARG A 46 3.80 -4.95 4.45
N THR A 47 3.79 -4.13 3.41
CA THR A 47 2.70 -3.17 3.17
C THR A 47 1.37 -3.86 2.90
N ARG A 48 1.38 -4.99 2.19
CA ARG A 48 0.19 -5.82 1.99
C ARG A 48 -0.42 -6.27 3.32
N HIS A 49 0.39 -6.75 4.24
CA HIS A 49 -0.08 -7.19 5.56
C HIS A 49 -0.70 -6.04 6.35
N MET A 50 -0.05 -4.88 6.36
CA MET A 50 -0.59 -3.67 7.00
C MET A 50 -1.93 -3.24 6.38
N LEU A 51 -2.04 -3.26 5.04
CA LEU A 51 -3.29 -2.90 4.36
C LEU A 51 -4.41 -3.91 4.66
N LEU A 52 -4.08 -5.19 4.75
CA LEU A 52 -5.04 -6.24 5.07
C LEU A 52 -5.60 -6.11 6.50
N ASP A 53 -4.80 -5.62 7.45
CA ASP A 53 -5.25 -5.36 8.84
C ASP A 53 -6.38 -4.32 8.89
N HIS A 54 -6.33 -3.33 8.00
CA HIS A 54 -7.36 -2.30 7.87
C HIS A 54 -8.51 -2.68 6.93
N MET A 55 -8.49 -3.89 6.36
CA MET A 55 -9.50 -4.35 5.41
C MET A 55 -10.52 -5.26 6.07
N PRO A 56 -11.78 -5.27 5.58
CA PRO A 56 -12.77 -6.23 6.05
C PRO A 56 -12.30 -7.66 5.76
N ASN A 57 -12.55 -8.54 6.72
CA ASN A 57 -12.12 -9.93 6.69
C ASN A 57 -12.59 -10.63 5.40
N GLY A 58 -11.70 -11.40 4.77
CA GLY A 58 -11.94 -12.01 3.45
C GLY A 58 -11.53 -11.16 2.25
N THR A 59 -10.99 -9.95 2.46
CA THR A 59 -10.36 -9.18 1.39
C THR A 59 -9.11 -9.89 0.86
N LYS A 60 -9.10 -10.17 -0.44
CA LYS A 60 -7.89 -10.64 -1.14
C LYS A 60 -7.22 -9.45 -1.80
N LEU A 61 -6.09 -9.02 -1.24
CA LEU A 61 -5.18 -8.07 -1.86
C LEU A 61 -4.01 -8.86 -2.47
N ARG A 62 -3.76 -8.71 -3.77
CA ARG A 62 -2.60 -9.33 -4.43
C ARG A 62 -1.36 -8.45 -4.24
N LEU A 63 -0.18 -9.07 -4.30
CA LEU A 63 1.07 -8.32 -4.22
C LEU A 63 1.25 -7.36 -5.41
N THR A 64 0.83 -7.79 -6.60
CA THR A 64 0.81 -6.96 -7.81
C THR A 64 0.00 -5.68 -7.60
N GLU A 65 -1.17 -5.77 -6.97
CA GLU A 65 -2.01 -4.60 -6.68
C GLU A 65 -1.33 -3.61 -5.73
N VAL A 66 -0.51 -4.08 -4.78
CA VAL A 66 0.27 -3.21 -3.89
C VAL A 66 1.37 -2.49 -4.65
N LYS A 67 2.06 -3.17 -5.57
CA LYS A 67 3.08 -2.56 -6.42
C LYS A 67 2.46 -1.51 -7.36
N GLU A 68 1.33 -1.83 -7.97
CA GLU A 68 0.57 -0.88 -8.80
C GLU A 68 0.09 0.34 -8.00
N LEU A 69 -0.23 0.15 -6.72
CA LEU A 69 -0.58 1.25 -5.82
C LEU A 69 0.63 2.15 -5.54
N PHE A 70 1.81 1.57 -5.31
CA PHE A 70 3.04 2.35 -5.17
C PHE A 70 3.38 3.16 -6.41
N ASP A 71 3.19 2.60 -7.60
CA ASP A 71 3.43 3.31 -8.86
C ASP A 71 2.45 4.47 -9.07
N GLN A 72 1.16 4.25 -8.85
CA GLN A 72 0.14 5.30 -8.98
C GLN A 72 0.34 6.44 -7.98
N MET A 73 0.72 6.11 -6.76
CA MET A 73 0.97 7.09 -5.71
C MET A 73 2.20 7.94 -5.99
N ARG A 74 3.26 7.33 -6.55
CA ARG A 74 4.43 8.06 -7.03
C ARG A 74 4.07 9.02 -8.15
N ALA A 75 3.17 8.65 -9.05
CA ALA A 75 2.72 9.53 -10.12
C ALA A 75 1.90 10.74 -9.63
N LEU A 76 1.42 10.72 -8.39
CA LEU A 76 0.67 11.82 -7.75
C LEU A 76 1.55 12.73 -6.86
N THR A 77 2.84 12.43 -6.72
CA THR A 77 3.83 13.20 -5.94
C THR A 77 4.87 13.81 -6.86
#